data_AF-A0A3D2ETQ7-F1
#
_entry.id   AF-A0A3D2ETQ7-F1
#
_cell.length_a   1.000
_cell.length_b   1.000
_cell.length_c   1.000
_cell.angle_alpha   90.00
_cell.angle_beta   90.00
_cell.angle_gamma   90.00
#
_symmetry.space_group_name_H-M   'P 1'
#
loop_
_entity.id
_entity.type
_entity.pdbx_description
1 polymer ?
#
loop_
_entity_poly.entity_id
_entity_poly.type
_entity_poly.pdbx_seq_one_letter_code
_entity_poly.pdbx_strand_id
1 'polypeptide(L)'
;MTTQPPIIYLKDYQVPSYLIEGTYLDIRIDTEKTRVISTLKMRRNPASSDTSNQLKLHGGKLLELVSVSLDGTELSSAEYQLVATDLVLI
;
A
#
# COMPACT_ATOMS: atom_id res chain seq x y z
N MET A 1 -3.10 25.02 7.52
CA MET A 1 -1.68 24.86 7.13
C MET A 1 -1.65 24.05 5.83
N THR A 2 -1.58 24.70 4.67
CA THR A 2 -1.51 24.00 3.37
C THR A 2 -0.09 23.50 3.17
N THR A 3 0.13 22.20 3.32
CA THR A 3 1.42 21.56 3.04
C THR A 3 1.61 21.52 1.53
N GLN A 4 2.59 22.26 1.03
CA GLN A 4 3.03 22.16 -0.36
C GLN A 4 3.54 20.72 -0.60
N PRO A 5 3.18 20.06 -1.71
CA PRO A 5 3.68 18.72 -2.00
C PRO A 5 5.21 18.76 -2.07
N PRO A 6 5.91 17.77 -1.49
CA PRO A 6 7.36 17.74 -1.51
C PRO A 6 7.88 17.65 -2.95
N ILE A 7 8.99 18.34 -3.22
CA ILE A 7 9.65 18.27 -4.52
C ILE A 7 10.30 16.89 -4.64
N ILE A 8 9.96 16.15 -5.69
CA ILE A 8 10.54 14.83 -5.99
C ILE A 8 11.68 15.05 -7.00
N TYR A 9 12.90 14.70 -6.61
CA TYR A 9 14.08 14.85 -7.48
C TYR A 9 14.45 13.52 -8.15
N LEU A 10 14.78 13.57 -9.43
CA LEU A 10 15.23 12.39 -10.19
C LEU A 10 16.48 11.73 -9.58
N LYS A 11 17.41 12.52 -9.02
CA LYS A 11 18.65 12.02 -8.38
C LYS A 11 18.40 11.19 -7.13
N ASP A 12 17.23 11.32 -6.51
CA ASP A 12 16.86 10.62 -5.29
C ASP A 12 16.02 9.35 -5.60
N TYR A 13 15.96 8.94 -6.87
CA TYR A 13 15.29 7.70 -7.27
C TYR A 13 15.91 6.49 -6.57
N GLN A 14 15.05 5.69 -5.94
CA GLN A 14 15.42 4.42 -5.34
C GLN A 14 14.62 3.30 -5.98
N VAL A 15 15.29 2.17 -6.17
CA VAL A 15 14.63 0.93 -6.61
C VAL A 15 13.60 0.52 -5.55
N PRO A 16 12.35 0.24 -5.92
CA PRO A 16 11.32 -0.12 -4.95
C PRO A 16 11.65 -1.45 -4.27
N SER A 17 11.36 -1.56 -2.96
CA SER A 17 11.65 -2.76 -2.16
C SER A 17 10.82 -3.98 -2.54
N TYR A 18 9.63 -3.77 -3.11
CA TYR A 18 8.74 -4.81 -3.60
C TYR A 18 8.34 -4.58 -5.05
N LEU A 19 8.13 -5.67 -5.78
CA LEU A 19 7.57 -5.67 -7.11
C LEU A 19 6.16 -6.27 -7.06
N ILE A 20 5.24 -5.66 -7.80
CA ILE A 20 3.89 -6.19 -8.00
C ILE A 20 3.89 -6.97 -9.31
N GLU A 21 3.68 -8.28 -9.22
CA GLU A 21 3.63 -9.18 -10.38
C GLU A 21 2.25 -9.23 -11.01
N GLY A 22 1.20 -9.03 -10.21
CA GLY A 22 -0.16 -9.03 -10.69
C GLY A 22 -1.12 -8.38 -9.69
N THR A 23 -2.16 -7.77 -10.24
CA THR A 23 -3.18 -7.05 -9.49
C THR A 23 -4.54 -7.56 -9.91
N TYR A 24 -5.34 -8.00 -8.94
CA TYR A 24 -6.73 -8.41 -9.15
C TYR A 24 -7.61 -7.46 -8.36
N LEU A 25 -8.58 -6.84 -9.05
CA LEU A 25 -9.51 -5.88 -8.45
C LEU A 25 -10.93 -6.40 -8.60
N ASP A 26 -11.63 -6.54 -7.47
CA ASP A 26 -13.09 -6.68 -7.43
C ASP A 26 -13.65 -5.35 -6.96
N ILE A 27 -14.33 -4.63 -7.88
CA ILE A 27 -14.92 -3.32 -7.64
C ILE A 27 -16.43 -3.48 -7.66
N ARG A 28 -17.05 -3.30 -6.50
CA ARG A 28 -18.50 -3.36 -6.33
C ARG A 28 -19.02 -1.96 -6.17
N ILE A 29 -19.75 -1.51 -7.19
CA ILE A 29 -20.29 -0.15 -7.26
C ILE A 29 -21.69 -0.19 -6.64
N ASP A 30 -21.89 0.62 -5.60
CA ASP A 30 -23.19 0.89 -5.01
C ASP A 30 -23.50 2.39 -5.11
N THR A 31 -24.77 2.75 -4.98
CA THR A 31 -25.27 4.13 -4.93
C THR A 31 -24.64 4.98 -3.82
N GLU A 32 -24.36 4.40 -2.65
CA GLU A 32 -23.80 5.15 -1.52
C GLU A 32 -22.27 5.06 -1.45
N LYS A 33 -21.72 3.87 -1.64
CA LYS A 33 -20.28 3.59 -1.46
C LYS A 33 -19.80 2.53 -2.43
N THR A 34 -18.63 2.73 -3.02
CA THR A 34 -17.97 1.70 -3.83
C THR A 34 -17.03 0.87 -2.96
N ARG A 35 -17.20 -0.45 -2.94
CA ARG A 35 -16.30 -1.38 -2.25
C ARG A 35 -15.23 -1.84 -3.24
N VAL A 36 -13.97 -1.63 -2.90
CA VAL A 36 -12.82 -2.11 -3.66
C VAL A 36 -12.10 -3.19 -2.86
N ILE A 37 -11.95 -4.37 -3.44
CA ILE A 37 -11.14 -5.46 -2.92
C ILE A 37 -9.96 -5.61 -3.87
N SER A 38 -8.75 -5.45 -3.34
CA SER A 38 -7.51 -5.55 -4.10
C SER A 38 -6.68 -6.73 -3.61
N THR A 39 -6.34 -7.65 -4.50
CA THR A 39 -5.41 -8.75 -4.25
C THR A 39 -4.15 -8.52 -5.07
N LEU A 40 -3.05 -8.24 -4.38
CA LEU A 40 -1.75 -7.96 -4.97
C LEU A 40 -0.87 -9.20 -4.85
N LYS A 41 -0.34 -9.70 -5.97
CA LYS A 41 0.75 -10.68 -5.98
C LYS A 41 2.06 -9.91 -5.97
N MET A 42 2.81 -10.04 -4.88
CA MET A 42 4.00 -9.24 -4.65
C MET A 42 5.19 -10.13 -4.29
N ARG A 43 6.38 -9.66 -4.64
CA ARG A 43 7.64 -10.27 -4.20
C ARG A 43 8.66 -9.20 -3.85
N ARG A 44 9.66 -9.56 -3.03
CA ARG A 44 10.81 -8.68 -2.81
C ARG A 44 11.53 -8.41 -4.11
N ASN A 45 11.99 -7.17 -4.26
CA ASN A 45 12.82 -6.79 -5.38
C ASN A 45 14.28 -7.16 -5.10
N PRO A 46 14.88 -8.10 -5.85
CA PRO A 46 16.27 -8.50 -5.62
C PRO A 46 17.28 -7.38 -5.92
N ALA A 47 16.88 -6.34 -6.67
CA ALA A 47 17.71 -5.18 -6.95
C ALA A 47 17.62 -4.09 -5.86
N SER A 48 16.72 -4.25 -4.88
CA SER A 48 16.65 -3.32 -3.75
C SER A 48 17.65 -3.73 -2.66
N SER A 49 18.37 -2.75 -2.14
CA SER A 49 19.22 -2.89 -0.95
C SER A 49 18.44 -2.71 0.36
N ASP A 50 17.13 -2.48 0.28
CA ASP A 50 16.29 -2.28 1.45
C ASP A 50 16.13 -3.60 2.23
N THR A 51 16.61 -3.57 3.47
CA THR A 51 16.51 -4.68 4.41
C THR A 51 15.31 -4.53 5.34
N SER A 52 14.56 -3.42 5.23
CA SER A 52 13.30 -3.26 5.91
C SER A 52 12.34 -4.37 5.49
N ASN A 53 11.79 -5.05 6.48
CA ASN A 53 10.71 -6.01 6.24
C ASN A 53 9.35 -5.33 6.05
N GLN A 54 9.30 -3.99 6.11
CA GLN A 54 8.07 -3.23 6.01
C GLN A 54 7.58 -3.15 4.57
N LEU A 55 6.30 -3.41 4.36
CA LEU A 55 5.62 -3.14 3.10
C LEU A 55 4.80 -1.86 3.23
N LYS A 56 5.14 -0.85 2.42
CA LYS A 56 4.40 0.40 2.35
C LYS A 56 3.55 0.46 1.09
N LEU A 57 2.24 0.62 1.26
CA LEU A 57 1.26 0.79 0.19
C LEU A 57 0.69 2.21 0.25
N HIS A 58 0.80 2.93 -0.86
CA HIS A 58 0.25 4.28 -0.96
C HIS A 58 -1.26 4.25 -1.17
N GLY A 59 -1.99 4.99 -0.34
CA GLY A 59 -3.44 5.14 -0.42
C GLY A 59 -3.87 6.57 -0.74
N GLY A 60 -5.17 6.76 -0.93
CA GLY A 60 -5.80 8.04 -1.21
C GLY A 60 -6.64 8.55 -0.04
N LYS A 61 -6.86 9.86 0.03
CA LYS A 61 -7.65 10.53 1.09
C LYS A 61 -9.11 10.07 1.18
N LEU A 62 -9.64 9.48 0.10
CA LEU A 62 -11.01 9.01 0.00
C LEU A 62 -11.13 7.49 0.25
N LEU A 63 -10.04 6.83 0.66
CA LEU A 63 -10.06 5.41 0.99
C LEU A 63 -10.25 5.22 2.49
N GLU A 64 -11.16 4.32 2.83
CA GLU A 64 -11.36 3.80 4.17
C GLU A 64 -10.92 2.34 4.19
N LEU A 65 -9.91 2.02 5.02
CA LEU A 65 -9.44 0.64 5.17
C LEU A 65 -10.46 -0.15 5.99
N VAL A 66 -11.02 -1.20 5.40
CA VAL A 66 -11.94 -2.11 6.10
C VAL A 66 -11.22 -3.33 6.67
N SER A 67 -10.34 -3.94 5.89
CA SER A 67 -9.55 -5.10 6.30
C SER A 67 -8.29 -5.23 5.43
N VAL A 68 -7.28 -5.92 5.96
CA VAL A 68 -6.07 -6.30 5.23
C VAL A 68 -5.71 -7.73 5.61
N SER A 69 -5.26 -8.51 4.63
CA SER A 69 -4.79 -9.88 4.85
C SER A 69 -3.48 -10.09 4.10
N LEU A 70 -2.62 -10.93 4.67
CA LEU A 70 -1.37 -11.38 4.08
C LEU A 70 -1.42 -12.90 3.95
N ASP A 71 -1.21 -13.40 2.73
CA ASP A 71 -1.23 -14.84 2.42
C ASP A 71 -2.45 -15.61 2.97
N GLY A 72 -3.62 -14.95 2.94
CA GLY A 72 -4.90 -15.51 3.41
C GLY A 72 -5.15 -15.37 4.91
N THR A 73 -4.21 -14.79 5.67
CA THR A 73 -4.37 -14.50 7.11
C THR A 73 -4.72 -13.03 7.30
N GLU A 74 -5.85 -12.75 7.94
CA GLU A 74 -6.24 -11.38 8.29
C GLU A 74 -5.30 -10.81 9.35
N LEU A 75 -4.77 -9.61 9.10
CA LEU A 75 -3.83 -8.97 10.03
C LEU A 75 -4.58 -8.22 11.12
N SER A 76 -4.07 -8.30 12.34
CA SER A 76 -4.53 -7.50 13.46
C SER A 76 -4.02 -6.06 13.37
N SER A 77 -4.62 -5.16 14.15
CA SER A 77 -4.19 -3.75 14.22
C SER A 77 -2.78 -3.54 14.77
N ALA A 78 -2.12 -4.59 15.28
CA ALA A 78 -0.72 -4.53 15.73
C ALA A 78 0.28 -4.82 14.60
N GLU A 79 -0.17 -5.46 13.51
CA GLU A 79 0.67 -5.91 12.39
C GLU A 79 0.69 -4.91 11.23
N TYR A 80 -0.12 -3.86 11.30
CA TYR A 80 -0.10 -2.76 10.34
C TYR A 80 -0.39 -1.42 11.00
N GLN A 81 0.02 -0.36 10.32
CA GLN A 81 -0.26 1.03 10.69
C GLN A 81 -0.77 1.82 9.49
N LEU A 82 -1.73 2.70 9.74
CA LEU A 82 -2.15 3.73 8.79
C LEU A 82 -1.45 5.04 9.12
N VAL A 83 -0.55 5.48 8.24
CA VAL A 83 0.22 6.72 8.39
C VAL A 83 -0.29 7.72 7.34
N ALA A 84 -1.07 8.70 7.80
CA ALA A 84 -1.83 9.62 6.94
C ALA A 84 -2.79 8.88 6.00
N THR A 85 -2.37 8.58 4.78
CA THR A 85 -3.13 7.81 3.78
C THR A 85 -2.41 6.54 3.36
N ASP A 86 -1.20 6.29 3.86
CA ASP A 86 -0.39 5.14 3.51
C ASP A 86 -0.62 4.00 4.51
N LEU A 87 -0.70 2.77 4.00
CA LEU A 87 -0.75 1.55 4.79
C LEU A 87 0.65 0.96 4.89
N VAL A 88 1.13 0.71 6.12
CA VAL A 88 2.44 0.13 6.39
C VAL A 88 2.25 -1.17 7.17
N LEU A 89 2.67 -2.30 6.60
CA LEU A 89 2.72 -3.59 7.30
C LEU A 89 4.07 -3.69 8.05
N ILE A 90 4.03 -4.23 9.27
CA ILE A 90 5.15 -4.30 10.22
C ILE A 90 5.73 -5.71 10.28
#